data_AF-U2PV15-F1
#
_entry.id   AF-U2PV15-F1
#
_cell.length_a   1.000
_cell.length_b   1.000
_cell.length_c   1.000
_cell.angle_alpha   90.00
_cell.angle_beta   90.00
_cell.angle_gamma   90.00
#
_symmetry.space_group_name_H-M   'P 1'
#
loop_
_entity.id
_entity.type
_entity.pdbx_description
1 polymer ?
#
loop_
_entity_poly.entity_id
_entity_poly.type
_entity_poly.pdbx_seq_one_letter_code
_entity_poly.pdbx_strand_id
1 'polypeptide(L)'
;MEQNKIVTYYVIKDLATWTTRGCKQSVCERYEHAEEAMQQLRDYAQWQTVIEDKRIRATLGIRIKGLDFDVVYRIGGKNALSLEFHLSSSVNENQNFLVALQNICQQLPVSHVRIHRQMTEEEKKEWTRERFTKWVLLNNVHGIIQDLEKKFEPLYEQQKLERFLPTRQQQDVVEHMPLGAWDNPYFEALPPEHFALFVPSQSLYVCMQTSEMEFDYTLYDSQEHILDGGRLTGNGAWTIWDAMNDLFEELEVDWKDIIVLDHDKVKDWIESGGEK
;
A
#
# COMPACT_ATOMS: atom_id res chain seq x y z
N MET A 1 -22.43 -7.69 -32.41
CA MET A 1 -21.95 -8.66 -31.41
C MET A 1 -21.21 -7.85 -30.35
N GLU A 2 -21.79 -7.79 -29.15
CA GLU A 2 -21.30 -6.98 -28.03
C GLU A 2 -19.84 -7.33 -27.71
N GLN A 3 -18.94 -6.36 -27.84
CA GLN A 3 -17.67 -6.36 -27.10
C GLN A 3 -17.99 -6.14 -25.61
N ASN A 4 -18.61 -7.15 -25.00
CA ASN A 4 -18.99 -7.10 -23.60
C ASN A 4 -17.71 -7.16 -22.75
N LYS A 5 -17.38 -6.04 -22.11
CA LYS A 5 -17.30 -5.96 -20.65
C LYS A 5 -16.29 -6.85 -19.89
N ILE A 6 -15.25 -7.42 -20.50
CA ILE A 6 -14.29 -8.23 -19.72
C ILE A 6 -13.28 -7.31 -19.02
N VAL A 7 -13.41 -7.22 -17.70
CA VAL A 7 -12.33 -6.77 -16.83
C VAL A 7 -11.38 -7.96 -16.66
N THR A 8 -10.10 -7.76 -16.93
CA THR A 8 -9.05 -8.77 -16.68
C THR A 8 -8.00 -8.20 -15.75
N TYR A 9 -7.22 -9.05 -15.12
CA TYR A 9 -6.23 -8.66 -14.11
C TYR A 9 -4.83 -8.97 -14.60
N TYR A 10 -3.84 -8.31 -14.01
CA TYR A 10 -2.45 -8.64 -14.25
C TYR A 10 -1.59 -8.51 -13.00
N VAL A 11 -0.53 -9.30 -12.95
CA VAL A 11 0.47 -9.23 -11.90
C VAL A 11 1.86 -9.13 -12.52
N ILE A 12 2.68 -8.24 -11.97
CA ILE A 12 4.10 -8.13 -12.30
C ILE A 12 4.89 -8.35 -11.01
N LYS A 13 5.80 -9.33 -11.02
CA LYS A 13 6.62 -9.68 -9.84
C LYS A 13 7.50 -8.55 -9.33
N ASP A 14 8.12 -7.82 -10.26
CA ASP A 14 9.08 -6.75 -9.95
C ASP A 14 8.98 -5.59 -10.95
N LEU A 15 8.09 -4.65 -10.68
CA LEU A 15 7.84 -3.46 -11.50
C LEU A 15 9.09 -2.58 -11.62
N ALA A 16 9.98 -2.57 -10.62
CA ALA A 16 11.24 -1.83 -10.71
C ALA A 16 12.11 -2.29 -11.89
N THR A 17 11.97 -3.54 -12.37
CA THR A 17 12.69 -4.03 -13.55
C THR A 17 12.24 -3.38 -14.85
N TRP A 18 11.04 -2.77 -14.88
CA TRP A 18 10.50 -2.07 -16.04
C TRP A 18 11.07 -0.66 -16.19
N THR A 19 11.49 -0.05 -15.07
CA THR A 19 12.05 1.31 -15.04
C THR A 19 13.58 1.32 -14.93
N THR A 20 14.19 0.21 -14.48
CA THR A 20 15.64 0.10 -14.30
C THR A 20 16.33 -0.28 -15.62
N ARG A 21 17.20 0.60 -16.13
CA ARG A 21 17.98 0.34 -17.35
C ARG A 21 18.89 -0.88 -17.19
N GLY A 22 18.91 -1.74 -18.21
CA GLY A 22 19.78 -2.93 -18.25
C GLY A 22 19.24 -4.14 -17.51
N CYS A 23 18.10 -4.03 -16.82
CA CYS A 23 17.41 -5.16 -16.22
C CYS A 23 16.51 -5.88 -17.23
N LYS A 24 16.44 -7.21 -17.15
CA LYS A 24 15.41 -7.98 -17.86
C LYS A 24 14.06 -7.70 -17.19
N GLN A 25 13.10 -7.23 -17.98
CA GLN A 25 11.75 -6.94 -17.50
C GLN A 25 11.09 -8.21 -16.95
N SER A 26 10.47 -8.08 -15.79
CA SER A 26 9.57 -9.10 -15.25
C SER A 26 8.39 -9.33 -16.18
N VAL A 27 7.92 -10.57 -16.22
CA VAL A 27 6.73 -10.95 -17.01
C VAL A 27 5.50 -10.25 -16.42
N CYS A 28 4.62 -9.80 -17.31
CA CYS A 28 3.28 -9.33 -16.97
C CYS A 28 2.30 -10.50 -17.17
N GLU A 29 2.00 -11.20 -16.08
CA GLU A 29 1.07 -12.33 -16.06
C GLU A 29 -0.37 -11.82 -16.08
N ARG A 30 -1.25 -12.52 -16.80
CA ARG A 30 -2.63 -12.08 -17.06
C ARG A 30 -3.61 -13.12 -16.53
N TYR A 31 -4.69 -12.66 -15.92
CA TYR A 31 -5.69 -13.49 -15.26
C TYR A 31 -7.10 -13.03 -15.65
N GLU A 32 -8.03 -13.97 -15.74
CA GLU A 32 -9.45 -13.69 -15.98
C GLU A 32 -10.19 -13.37 -14.66
N HIS A 33 -9.69 -13.90 -13.54
CA HIS A 33 -10.32 -13.78 -12.22
C HIS A 33 -9.43 -13.00 -11.24
N ALA A 34 -10.07 -12.20 -10.38
CA ALA A 34 -9.37 -11.35 -9.41
C ALA A 34 -8.65 -12.20 -8.35
N GLU A 35 -9.29 -13.30 -7.95
CA GLU A 35 -8.84 -14.22 -6.90
C GLU A 35 -7.50 -14.86 -7.27
N GLU A 36 -7.34 -15.27 -8.53
CA GLU A 36 -6.10 -15.83 -9.06
C GLU A 36 -4.97 -14.78 -9.08
N ALA A 37 -5.28 -13.56 -9.51
CA ALA A 37 -4.31 -12.47 -9.54
C ALA A 37 -3.89 -12.04 -8.12
N MET A 38 -4.83 -11.95 -7.18
CA MET A 38 -4.54 -11.67 -5.78
C MET A 38 -3.72 -12.79 -5.13
N GLN A 39 -3.99 -14.05 -5.49
CA GLN A 39 -3.19 -15.18 -5.03
C GLN A 39 -1.76 -15.10 -5.57
N GLN A 40 -1.58 -14.83 -6.86
CA GLN A 40 -0.24 -14.66 -7.42
C GLN A 40 0.52 -13.50 -6.76
N LEU A 41 -0.15 -12.39 -6.46
CA LEU A 41 0.46 -11.26 -5.75
C LEU A 41 0.94 -11.69 -4.35
N ARG A 42 0.15 -12.50 -3.63
CA ARG A 42 0.54 -13.10 -2.34
C ARG A 42 1.73 -14.06 -2.50
N ASP A 43 1.74 -14.89 -3.52
CA ASP A 43 2.86 -15.82 -3.77
C ASP A 43 4.16 -15.05 -4.02
N TYR A 44 4.11 -13.89 -4.67
CA TYR A 44 5.26 -13.01 -4.82
C TYR A 44 5.75 -12.34 -3.55
N ALA A 45 4.88 -12.17 -2.56
CA ALA A 45 5.26 -11.65 -1.24
C ALA A 45 6.28 -12.52 -0.52
N GLN A 46 6.14 -13.84 -0.63
CA GLN A 46 6.99 -14.82 0.04
C GLN A 46 8.47 -14.73 -0.40
N TRP A 47 8.75 -14.07 -1.53
CA TRP A 47 10.10 -13.90 -2.09
C TRP A 47 10.76 -12.56 -1.74
N GLN A 48 10.05 -11.64 -1.07
CA GLN A 48 10.50 -10.27 -0.80
C GLN A 48 10.96 -10.09 0.67
N THR A 49 11.64 -11.10 1.21
CA THR A 49 11.92 -11.29 2.65
C THR A 49 13.00 -10.39 3.26
N VAL A 50 13.65 -9.50 2.51
CA VAL A 50 14.83 -8.77 3.01
C VAL A 50 14.91 -7.36 2.44
N ILE A 51 13.94 -6.49 2.66
CA ILE A 51 14.12 -5.12 2.17
C ILE A 51 13.32 -4.05 2.91
N GLU A 52 14.03 -3.21 3.66
CA GLU A 52 13.66 -1.84 4.04
C GLU A 52 13.57 -0.89 2.81
N ASP A 53 13.31 -1.45 1.64
CA ASP A 53 13.40 -0.76 0.37
C ASP A 53 12.04 -0.22 -0.02
N LYS A 54 12.00 1.11 -0.14
CA LYS A 54 10.83 1.88 -0.55
C LYS A 54 10.49 1.68 -2.04
N ARG A 55 11.21 0.83 -2.78
CA ARG A 55 10.90 0.49 -4.17
C ARG A 55 9.62 -0.33 -4.28
N ILE A 56 8.86 -0.04 -5.32
CA ILE A 56 7.73 -0.86 -5.76
C ILE A 56 8.30 -2.17 -6.31
N ARG A 57 7.94 -3.29 -5.68
CA ARG A 57 8.34 -4.62 -6.15
C ARG A 57 7.20 -5.23 -6.94
N ALA A 58 6.20 -5.81 -6.29
CA ALA A 58 5.09 -6.39 -7.03
C ALA A 58 4.00 -5.35 -7.34
N THR A 59 3.28 -5.54 -8.44
CA THR A 59 2.03 -4.82 -8.70
C THR A 59 0.92 -5.75 -9.15
N LEU A 60 -0.29 -5.46 -8.71
CA LEU A 60 -1.54 -5.98 -9.24
C LEU A 60 -2.25 -4.83 -9.95
N GLY A 61 -2.66 -5.07 -11.20
CA GLY A 61 -3.40 -4.08 -11.97
C GLY A 61 -4.63 -4.65 -12.65
N ILE A 62 -5.46 -3.73 -13.11
CA ILE A 62 -6.69 -4.01 -13.83
C ILE A 62 -6.52 -3.57 -15.28
N ARG A 63 -6.93 -4.44 -16.19
CA ARG A 63 -7.11 -4.12 -17.60
C ARG A 63 -8.59 -3.96 -17.91
N ILE A 64 -8.94 -2.83 -18.49
CA ILE A 64 -10.30 -2.54 -18.95
C ILE A 64 -10.27 -1.76 -20.26
N LYS A 65 -11.11 -2.17 -21.23
CA LYS A 65 -11.17 -1.55 -22.57
C LYS A 65 -9.80 -1.44 -23.27
N GLY A 66 -8.90 -2.42 -23.02
CA GLY A 66 -7.55 -2.45 -23.60
C GLY A 66 -6.52 -1.54 -22.93
N LEU A 67 -6.89 -0.85 -21.85
CA LEU A 67 -6.00 -0.02 -21.05
C LEU A 67 -5.60 -0.74 -19.77
N ASP A 68 -4.34 -0.62 -19.37
CA ASP A 68 -3.78 -1.20 -18.14
C ASP A 68 -3.63 -0.10 -17.08
N PHE A 69 -4.07 -0.38 -15.86
CA PHE A 69 -3.91 0.49 -14.70
C PHE A 69 -3.37 -0.31 -13.53
N ASP A 70 -2.26 0.17 -12.96
CA ASP A 70 -1.79 -0.38 -11.68
C ASP A 70 -2.80 0.02 -10.61
N VAL A 71 -3.18 -0.95 -9.77
CA VAL A 71 -4.19 -0.74 -8.72
C VAL A 71 -3.59 -0.96 -7.35
N VAL A 72 -2.74 -1.96 -7.17
CA VAL A 72 -2.04 -2.22 -5.91
C VAL A 72 -0.55 -2.34 -6.17
N TYR A 73 0.22 -1.70 -5.31
CA TYR A 73 1.66 -1.88 -5.20
C TYR A 73 2.01 -2.61 -3.92
N ARG A 74 3.01 -3.47 -4.00
CA ARG A 74 3.69 -3.98 -2.81
C ARG A 74 4.97 -3.18 -2.57
N ILE A 75 5.01 -2.46 -1.44
CA ILE A 75 6.09 -1.56 -1.05
C ILE A 75 6.44 -1.85 0.40
N GLY A 76 7.71 -2.18 0.69
CA GLY A 76 8.16 -2.48 2.05
C GLY A 76 7.33 -3.57 2.74
N GLY A 77 6.93 -4.62 1.99
CA GLY A 77 6.13 -5.73 2.52
C GLY A 77 4.62 -5.45 2.64
N LYS A 78 4.19 -4.18 2.63
CA LYS A 78 2.78 -3.78 2.74
C LYS A 78 2.17 -3.55 1.36
N ASN A 79 0.85 -3.75 1.24
CA ASN A 79 0.10 -3.39 0.03
C ASN A 79 -0.37 -1.93 0.14
N ALA A 80 -0.24 -1.20 -0.96
CA ALA A 80 -0.57 0.21 -1.09
C ALA A 80 -1.43 0.42 -2.35
N LEU A 81 -2.54 1.13 -2.23
CA LEU A 81 -3.39 1.43 -3.38
C LEU A 81 -2.68 2.46 -4.29
N SER A 82 -2.43 2.07 -5.54
CA SER A 82 -1.91 2.93 -6.61
C SER A 82 -3.06 3.77 -7.12
N LEU A 83 -3.10 5.06 -6.81
CA LEU A 83 -4.17 5.88 -7.36
C LEU A 83 -4.02 6.11 -8.86
N GLU A 84 -3.05 5.60 -9.61
CA GLU A 84 -2.82 5.93 -11.04
C GLU A 84 -4.08 6.00 -11.92
N PHE A 85 -5.09 5.16 -11.66
CA PHE A 85 -6.38 5.20 -12.35
C PHE A 85 -7.15 6.53 -12.18
N HIS A 86 -6.87 7.33 -11.15
CA HIS A 86 -7.45 8.66 -10.88
C HIS A 86 -7.23 9.65 -12.03
N LEU A 87 -6.14 9.50 -12.78
CA LEU A 87 -5.79 10.39 -13.89
C LEU A 87 -6.62 10.14 -15.14
N SER A 88 -7.40 9.05 -15.18
CA SER A 88 -8.24 8.68 -16.33
C SER A 88 -9.72 8.74 -15.98
N SER A 89 -10.39 9.82 -16.41
CA SER A 89 -11.85 9.96 -16.28
C SER A 89 -12.63 8.82 -16.94
N SER A 90 -12.08 8.23 -18.01
CA SER A 90 -12.71 7.11 -18.72
C SER A 90 -12.78 5.80 -17.92
N VAL A 91 -12.07 5.74 -16.79
CA VAL A 91 -11.88 4.54 -15.97
C VAL A 91 -12.44 4.75 -14.57
N ASN A 92 -12.22 5.93 -13.99
CA ASN A 92 -12.76 6.25 -12.66
C ASN A 92 -14.30 6.37 -12.64
N GLU A 93 -14.97 6.57 -13.79
CA GLU A 93 -16.43 6.53 -13.92
C GLU A 93 -16.95 5.16 -14.40
N ASN A 94 -16.08 4.17 -14.61
CA ASN A 94 -16.47 2.88 -15.16
C ASN A 94 -16.91 1.91 -14.06
N GLN A 95 -18.21 1.61 -14.00
CA GLN A 95 -18.78 0.74 -12.97
C GLN A 95 -18.08 -0.62 -12.84
N ASN A 96 -17.69 -1.26 -13.94
CA ASN A 96 -17.02 -2.55 -13.88
C ASN A 96 -15.62 -2.44 -13.25
N PHE A 97 -14.91 -1.33 -13.51
CA PHE A 97 -13.62 -1.06 -12.88
C PHE A 97 -13.81 -0.79 -11.39
N LEU A 98 -14.78 0.03 -11.01
CA LEU A 98 -15.06 0.37 -9.62
C LEU A 98 -15.45 -0.85 -8.79
N VAL A 99 -16.29 -1.74 -9.33
CA VAL A 99 -16.64 -3.02 -8.68
C VAL A 99 -15.42 -3.92 -8.53
N ALA A 100 -14.57 -4.02 -9.56
CA ALA A 100 -13.35 -4.82 -9.48
C ALA A 100 -12.34 -4.25 -8.48
N LEU A 101 -12.22 -2.92 -8.42
CA LEU A 101 -11.38 -2.20 -7.47
C LEU A 101 -11.87 -2.42 -6.03
N GLN A 102 -13.17 -2.30 -5.79
CA GLN A 102 -13.78 -2.58 -4.49
C GLN A 102 -13.54 -4.03 -4.05
N ASN A 103 -13.70 -5.00 -4.95
CA ASN A 103 -13.45 -6.42 -4.66
C ASN A 103 -11.99 -6.66 -4.21
N ILE A 104 -11.02 -6.02 -4.89
CA ILE A 104 -9.61 -6.10 -4.50
C ILE A 104 -9.41 -5.50 -3.10
N CYS A 105 -9.96 -4.33 -2.81
CA CYS A 105 -9.81 -3.69 -1.49
C CYS A 105 -10.49 -4.46 -0.34
N GLN A 106 -11.51 -5.27 -0.63
CA GLN A 106 -12.18 -6.11 0.36
C GLN A 106 -11.40 -7.40 0.66
N GLN A 107 -10.78 -8.02 -0.35
CA GLN A 107 -10.13 -9.32 -0.20
C GLN A 107 -8.61 -9.23 0.01
N LEU A 108 -7.99 -8.12 -0.39
CA LEU A 108 -6.57 -7.90 -0.24
C LEU A 108 -6.35 -6.88 0.89
N PRO A 109 -5.56 -7.22 1.93
CA PRO A 109 -5.25 -6.28 2.99
C PRO A 109 -4.48 -5.10 2.39
N VAL A 110 -5.03 -3.88 2.47
CA VAL A 110 -4.41 -2.64 1.98
C VAL A 110 -4.13 -1.75 3.17
N SER A 111 -2.87 -1.34 3.32
CA SER A 111 -2.43 -0.55 4.48
C SER A 111 -2.65 0.96 4.31
N HIS A 112 -2.48 1.47 3.09
CA HIS A 112 -2.58 2.90 2.79
C HIS A 112 -2.89 3.12 1.32
N VAL A 113 -3.38 4.32 1.00
CA VAL A 113 -3.54 4.81 -0.35
C VAL A 113 -2.39 5.76 -0.69
N ARG A 114 -1.86 5.66 -1.92
CA ARG A 114 -0.84 6.57 -2.44
C ARG A 114 -1.52 7.73 -3.14
N ILE A 115 -1.49 8.90 -2.52
CA ILE A 115 -2.07 10.14 -3.08
C ILE A 115 -0.98 11.03 -3.67
N HIS A 116 -1.27 11.61 -4.83
CA HIS A 116 -0.43 12.65 -5.41
C HIS A 116 -0.84 14.00 -4.81
N ARG A 117 0.14 14.75 -4.32
CA ARG A 117 -0.07 16.12 -3.84
C ARG A 117 1.11 17.02 -4.18
N GLN A 118 0.87 18.31 -4.05
CA GLN A 118 1.95 19.29 -4.16
C GLN A 118 2.75 19.37 -2.86
N MET A 119 4.05 19.63 -3.00
CA MET A 119 4.92 19.97 -1.86
C MET A 119 4.41 21.22 -1.12
N THR A 120 4.51 21.21 0.20
CA THR A 120 4.36 22.42 1.04
C THR A 120 5.54 23.37 0.84
N GLU A 121 5.43 24.61 1.31
CA GLU A 121 6.55 25.55 1.24
C GLU A 121 7.75 25.09 2.09
N GLU A 122 7.49 24.46 3.23
CA GLU A 122 8.50 23.85 4.09
C GLU A 122 9.23 22.70 3.37
N GLU A 123 8.50 21.84 2.66
CA GLU A 123 9.10 20.75 1.87
C GLU A 123 9.92 21.28 0.69
N LYS A 124 9.44 22.31 -0.02
CA LYS A 124 10.22 22.99 -1.07
C LYS A 124 11.50 23.60 -0.50
N LYS A 125 11.43 24.19 0.68
CA LYS A 125 12.57 24.77 1.39
C LYS A 125 13.58 23.69 1.78
N GLU A 126 13.12 22.58 2.35
CA GLU A 126 14.01 21.48 2.75
C GLU A 126 14.64 20.79 1.53
N TRP A 127 13.88 20.55 0.46
CA TRP A 127 14.41 20.07 -0.82
C TRP A 127 15.54 20.97 -1.35
N THR A 128 15.33 22.28 -1.27
CA THR A 128 16.32 23.29 -1.69
C THR A 128 17.55 23.22 -0.80
N ARG A 129 17.37 23.06 0.52
CA ARG A 129 18.45 22.88 1.49
C ARG A 129 19.30 21.66 1.15
N GLU A 130 18.69 20.50 0.92
CA GLU A 130 19.42 19.29 0.57
C GLU A 130 20.25 19.43 -0.71
N ARG A 131 19.66 19.96 -1.79
CA ARG A 131 20.38 20.15 -3.07
C ARG A 131 21.50 21.17 -2.94
N PHE A 132 21.24 22.27 -2.23
CA PHE A 132 22.25 23.28 -1.98
C PHE A 132 23.43 22.70 -1.17
N THR A 133 23.14 21.98 -0.10
CA THR A 133 24.13 21.30 0.74
C THR A 133 24.98 20.33 -0.08
N LYS A 134 24.35 19.44 -0.86
CA LYS A 134 25.06 18.52 -1.76
C LYS A 134 25.96 19.28 -2.74
N TRP A 135 25.48 20.36 -3.34
CA TRP A 135 26.27 21.18 -4.26
C TRP A 135 27.47 21.85 -3.57
N VAL A 136 27.28 22.42 -2.38
CA VAL A 136 28.36 23.07 -1.60
C VAL A 136 29.46 22.07 -1.26
N LEU A 137 29.08 20.87 -0.80
CA LEU A 137 30.02 19.82 -0.44
C LEU A 137 30.80 19.31 -1.67
N LEU A 138 30.11 19.07 -2.79
CA LEU A 138 30.75 18.60 -4.03
C LEU A 138 31.69 19.63 -4.67
N ASN A 139 31.40 20.92 -4.53
CA ASN A 139 32.20 22.01 -5.09
C ASN A 139 33.20 22.60 -4.08
N ASN A 140 33.29 22.00 -2.88
CA ASN A 140 34.24 22.31 -1.84
C ASN A 140 34.29 23.81 -1.45
N VAL A 141 33.13 24.47 -1.40
CA VAL A 141 33.04 25.92 -1.15
C VAL A 141 33.32 26.23 0.32
N HIS A 142 34.62 26.27 0.68
CA HIS A 142 35.11 26.30 2.07
C HIS A 142 34.45 27.37 2.95
N GLY A 143 34.26 28.58 2.42
CA GLY A 143 33.63 29.67 3.18
C GLY A 143 32.14 29.44 3.49
N ILE A 144 31.44 28.59 2.73
CA ILE A 144 30.03 28.25 3.00
C ILE A 144 29.95 27.00 3.87
N ILE A 145 30.82 26.01 3.67
CA ILE A 145 30.84 24.75 4.43
C ILE A 145 30.89 24.99 5.95
N GLN A 146 31.71 25.95 6.40
CA GLN A 146 31.90 26.23 7.84
C GLN A 146 30.63 26.73 8.56
N ASP A 147 29.68 27.34 7.85
CA ASP A 147 28.47 27.95 8.42
C ASP A 147 27.21 27.62 7.59
N LEU A 148 27.18 26.45 6.94
CA LEU A 148 26.17 26.10 5.94
C LEU A 148 24.74 26.26 6.48
N GLU A 149 24.49 25.76 7.69
CA GLU A 149 23.20 25.86 8.36
C GLU A 149 22.77 27.31 8.61
N LYS A 150 23.70 28.17 9.04
CA LYS A 150 23.45 29.60 9.29
C LYS A 150 23.27 30.41 8.01
N LYS A 151 23.92 29.99 6.92
CA LYS A 151 23.90 30.69 5.63
C LYS A 151 22.71 30.33 4.77
N PHE A 152 22.10 29.17 4.98
CA PHE A 152 20.97 28.75 4.17
C PHE A 152 19.79 29.72 4.26
N GLU A 153 19.33 30.03 5.48
CA GLU A 153 18.12 30.85 5.69
C GLU A 153 18.20 32.22 4.98
N PRO A 154 19.26 33.04 5.19
CA PRO A 154 19.39 34.31 4.48
C PRO A 154 19.45 34.17 2.96
N LEU A 155 20.09 33.11 2.44
CA LEU A 155 20.20 32.88 1.00
C LEU A 155 18.87 32.46 0.38
N TYR A 156 18.08 31.66 1.10
CA TYR A 156 16.76 31.23 0.68
C TYR A 156 15.78 32.41 0.66
N GLU A 157 15.71 33.19 1.75
CA GLU A 157 14.85 34.38 1.86
C GLU A 157 15.19 35.47 0.82
N GLN A 158 16.48 35.62 0.49
CA GLN A 158 16.95 36.53 -0.55
C GLN A 158 16.77 35.99 -1.98
N GLN A 159 16.11 34.83 -2.16
CA GLN A 159 15.89 34.18 -3.46
C GLN A 159 17.19 33.87 -4.22
N LYS A 160 18.33 33.72 -3.52
CA LYS A 160 19.63 33.39 -4.13
C LYS A 160 19.80 31.91 -4.44
N LEU A 161 18.81 31.09 -4.10
CA LEU A 161 18.82 29.62 -4.25
C LEU A 161 17.83 29.12 -5.31
N GLU A 162 17.28 29.98 -6.17
CA GLU A 162 16.29 29.62 -7.20
C GLU A 162 16.68 28.39 -8.03
N ARG A 163 17.96 28.29 -8.43
CA ARG A 163 18.47 27.15 -9.22
C ARG A 163 18.38 25.79 -8.51
N PHE A 164 18.18 25.78 -7.20
CA PHE A 164 18.07 24.58 -6.37
C PHE A 164 16.63 24.22 -6.03
N LEU A 165 15.66 25.11 -6.32
CA LEU A 165 14.24 24.84 -6.14
C LEU A 165 13.81 23.57 -6.92
N PRO A 166 12.82 22.82 -6.42
CA PRO A 166 12.23 21.73 -7.18
C PRO A 166 11.50 22.27 -8.42
N THR A 167 11.65 21.59 -9.56
CA THR A 167 10.84 21.87 -10.76
C THR A 167 9.37 21.53 -10.50
N ARG A 168 8.44 22.01 -11.36
CA ARG A 168 7.01 21.67 -11.23
C ARG A 168 6.74 20.16 -11.15
N GLN A 169 7.44 19.37 -11.96
CA GLN A 169 7.31 17.91 -11.91
C GLN A 169 7.88 17.31 -10.62
N GLN A 170 8.93 17.91 -10.05
CA GLN A 170 9.51 17.47 -8.78
C GLN A 170 8.67 17.88 -7.57
N GLN A 171 7.75 18.85 -7.73
CA GLN A 171 6.84 19.29 -6.67
C GLN A 171 5.63 18.36 -6.53
N ASP A 172 5.35 17.50 -7.50
CA ASP A 172 4.37 16.43 -7.36
C ASP A 172 4.99 15.28 -6.56
N VAL A 173 4.54 15.12 -5.32
CA VAL A 173 5.03 14.10 -4.39
C VAL A 173 3.93 13.09 -4.11
N VAL A 174 4.36 11.89 -3.73
CA VAL A 174 3.46 10.83 -3.31
C VAL A 174 3.44 10.78 -1.79
N GLU A 175 2.25 10.94 -1.22
CA GLU A 175 1.97 10.76 0.19
C GLU A 175 1.23 9.43 0.41
N HIS A 176 1.50 8.80 1.56
CA HIS A 176 0.91 7.53 1.97
C HIS A 176 -0.13 7.83 3.04
N MET A 177 -1.40 7.88 2.65
CA MET A 177 -2.52 8.22 3.52
C MET A 177 -3.18 6.94 4.06
N PRO A 178 -3.45 6.82 5.37
CA PRO A 178 -4.20 5.69 5.91
C PRO A 178 -5.55 5.52 5.23
N LEU A 179 -6.00 4.28 5.04
CA LEU A 179 -7.22 4.00 4.27
C LEU A 179 -8.46 4.62 4.92
N GLY A 180 -8.58 4.62 6.24
CA GLY A 180 -9.72 5.21 6.95
C GLY A 180 -9.73 6.74 6.99
N ALA A 181 -8.60 7.39 6.71
CA ALA A 181 -8.51 8.84 6.57
C ALA A 181 -8.78 9.32 5.13
N TRP A 182 -8.92 8.39 4.18
CA TRP A 182 -9.13 8.70 2.78
C TRP A 182 -10.60 8.97 2.47
N ASP A 183 -10.90 10.21 2.07
CA ASP A 183 -12.21 10.58 1.52
C ASP A 183 -12.37 9.96 0.12
N ASN A 184 -12.78 8.68 0.09
CA ASN A 184 -12.82 7.86 -1.10
C ASN A 184 -14.00 8.23 -2.02
N PRO A 185 -13.75 8.77 -3.23
CA PRO A 185 -14.82 9.13 -4.17
C PRO A 185 -15.22 7.99 -5.11
N TYR A 186 -14.52 6.84 -5.09
CA TYR A 186 -14.59 5.84 -6.14
C TYR A 186 -15.49 4.66 -5.79
N PHE A 187 -15.56 4.29 -4.52
CA PHE A 187 -16.37 3.16 -4.06
C PHE A 187 -16.70 3.35 -2.59
N GLU A 188 -17.80 2.75 -2.13
CA GLU A 188 -18.26 2.83 -0.74
C GLU A 188 -17.42 1.94 0.20
N ALA A 189 -16.09 2.00 0.10
CA ALA A 189 -15.17 1.10 0.81
C ALA A 189 -15.54 0.96 2.30
N LEU A 190 -16.09 -0.19 2.66
CA LEU A 190 -16.03 -0.67 4.03
C LEU A 190 -14.91 -1.70 4.06
N PRO A 191 -13.89 -1.53 4.92
CA PRO A 191 -13.11 -2.67 5.39
C PRO A 191 -14.10 -3.73 5.87
N PRO A 192 -13.78 -5.04 5.71
CA PRO A 192 -14.70 -6.06 6.19
C PRO A 192 -14.95 -5.84 7.69
N GLU A 193 -16.21 -5.91 8.13
CA GLU A 193 -16.54 -5.71 9.55
C GLU A 193 -15.86 -6.75 10.44
N HIS A 194 -15.49 -7.89 9.87
CA HIS A 194 -14.72 -8.93 10.52
C HIS A 194 -13.82 -9.64 9.49
N PHE A 195 -12.73 -10.24 9.94
CA PHE A 195 -11.92 -11.14 9.12
C PHE A 195 -11.37 -12.29 9.96
N ALA A 196 -10.96 -13.35 9.25
CA ALA A 196 -10.11 -14.40 9.80
C ALA A 196 -8.84 -14.50 8.94
N LEU A 197 -7.70 -14.69 9.58
CA LEU A 197 -6.40 -14.84 8.91
C LEU A 197 -5.66 -16.03 9.49
N PHE A 198 -4.81 -16.62 8.68
CA PHE A 198 -3.81 -17.58 9.13
C PHE A 198 -2.41 -17.01 8.89
N VAL A 199 -1.56 -17.14 9.91
CA VAL A 199 -0.14 -16.78 9.88
C VAL A 199 0.67 -18.07 9.96
N PRO A 200 1.07 -18.68 8.83
CA PRO A 200 1.75 -19.98 8.81
C PRO A 200 3.09 -19.95 9.54
N SER A 201 3.82 -18.83 9.51
CA SER A 201 5.13 -18.70 10.16
C SER A 201 5.06 -18.89 11.68
N GLN A 202 3.91 -18.59 12.28
CA GLN A 202 3.66 -18.77 13.71
C GLN A 202 2.62 -19.86 14.00
N SER A 203 2.04 -20.49 12.97
CA SER A 203 0.92 -21.44 13.10
C SER A 203 -0.25 -20.86 13.91
N LEU A 204 -0.58 -19.60 13.61
CA LEU A 204 -1.50 -18.76 14.38
C LEU A 204 -2.72 -18.40 13.53
N TYR A 205 -3.92 -18.57 14.08
CA TYR A 205 -5.15 -18.01 13.50
C TYR A 205 -5.52 -16.72 14.22
N VAL A 206 -5.92 -15.71 13.46
CA VAL A 206 -6.28 -14.39 13.97
C VAL A 206 -7.69 -14.07 13.48
N CYS A 207 -8.61 -13.91 14.40
CA CYS A 207 -9.94 -13.38 14.12
C CYS A 207 -10.01 -11.95 14.65
N MET A 208 -10.55 -11.04 13.85
CA MET A 208 -10.79 -9.67 14.28
C MET A 208 -12.17 -9.23 13.82
N GLN A 209 -12.86 -8.45 14.66
CA GLN A 209 -14.13 -7.84 14.33
C GLN A 209 -14.18 -6.39 14.81
N THR A 210 -14.88 -5.57 14.05
CA THR A 210 -15.15 -4.17 14.37
C THR A 210 -16.33 -4.11 15.35
N SER A 211 -16.19 -3.36 16.43
CA SER A 211 -17.18 -3.24 17.50
C SER A 211 -17.31 -1.78 17.92
N GLU A 212 -18.32 -1.09 17.39
CA GLU A 212 -18.55 0.36 17.57
C GLU A 212 -17.32 1.23 17.24
N MET A 213 -16.45 1.49 18.21
CA MET A 213 -15.22 2.30 18.10
C MET A 213 -13.94 1.49 18.44
N GLU A 214 -14.08 0.19 18.67
CA GLU A 214 -13.03 -0.75 19.05
C GLU A 214 -12.90 -1.88 18.03
N PHE A 215 -11.80 -2.63 18.11
CA PHE A 215 -11.57 -3.84 17.33
C PHE A 215 -11.30 -4.98 18.30
N ASP A 216 -12.24 -5.93 18.41
CA ASP A 216 -12.04 -7.14 19.19
C ASP A 216 -11.19 -8.11 18.37
N TYR A 217 -10.17 -8.72 18.98
CA TYR A 217 -9.39 -9.78 18.35
C TYR A 217 -9.32 -11.03 19.22
N THR A 218 -9.14 -12.17 18.58
CA THR A 218 -8.87 -13.45 19.25
C THR A 218 -7.82 -14.22 18.46
N LEU A 219 -6.86 -14.76 19.19
CA LEU A 219 -5.74 -15.54 18.66
C LEU A 219 -5.96 -17.02 19.01
N TYR A 220 -5.79 -17.90 18.03
CA TYR A 220 -5.88 -19.34 18.22
C TYR A 220 -4.62 -20.05 17.75
N ASP A 221 -4.25 -21.13 18.44
CA ASP A 221 -3.23 -22.05 17.95
C ASP A 221 -3.75 -22.94 16.82
N SER A 222 -2.86 -23.74 16.23
CA SER A 222 -3.22 -24.71 15.18
C SER A 222 -4.23 -25.81 15.60
N GLN A 223 -4.50 -25.93 16.90
CA GLN A 223 -5.46 -26.87 17.50
C GLN A 223 -6.73 -26.15 17.97
N GLU A 224 -6.93 -24.88 17.56
CA GLU A 224 -8.09 -24.06 17.86
C GLU A 224 -8.25 -23.68 19.35
N HIS A 225 -7.19 -23.81 20.16
CA HIS A 225 -7.20 -23.27 21.50
C HIS A 225 -6.98 -21.77 21.46
N ILE A 226 -7.80 -21.03 22.23
CA ILE A 226 -7.60 -19.60 22.44
C ILE A 226 -6.27 -19.40 23.15
N LEU A 227 -5.36 -18.70 22.48
CA LEU A 227 -4.07 -18.29 23.03
C LEU A 227 -4.20 -16.95 23.76
N ASP A 228 -4.91 -16.00 23.15
CA ASP A 228 -5.10 -14.65 23.66
C ASP A 228 -6.33 -13.99 23.01
N GLY A 229 -6.80 -12.89 23.60
CA GLY A 229 -7.83 -12.05 23.03
C GLY A 229 -7.91 -10.71 23.72
N GLY A 230 -8.26 -9.67 22.98
CA GLY A 230 -8.21 -8.32 23.48
C GLY A 230 -8.99 -7.35 22.62
N ARG A 231 -8.85 -6.07 22.95
CA ARG A 231 -9.48 -4.97 22.25
C ARG A 231 -8.46 -3.91 21.89
N LEU A 232 -8.49 -3.49 20.63
CA LEU A 232 -7.69 -2.37 20.13
C LEU A 232 -8.58 -1.14 20.02
N THR A 233 -8.08 0.00 20.50
CA THR A 233 -8.76 1.28 20.40
C THR A 233 -8.01 2.15 19.41
N GLY A 234 -8.65 2.49 18.29
CA GLY A 234 -8.05 3.35 17.28
C GLY A 234 -8.25 4.83 17.57
N ASN A 235 -7.63 5.69 16.77
CA ASN A 235 -7.79 7.15 16.85
C ASN A 235 -9.08 7.69 16.20
N GLY A 236 -10.11 6.86 16.05
CA GLY A 236 -11.37 7.16 15.36
C GLY A 236 -11.30 7.17 13.83
N ALA A 237 -10.11 7.11 13.23
CA ALA A 237 -9.90 6.99 11.78
C ALA A 237 -9.31 5.64 11.36
N TRP A 238 -9.13 4.72 12.31
CA TRP A 238 -8.63 3.37 12.02
C TRP A 238 -9.70 2.54 11.33
N THR A 239 -9.25 1.79 10.34
CA THR A 239 -9.97 0.65 9.75
C THR A 239 -9.58 -0.63 10.47
N ILE A 240 -10.31 -1.72 10.23
CA ILE A 240 -9.91 -3.05 10.71
C ILE A 240 -8.51 -3.46 10.21
N TRP A 241 -8.07 -2.96 9.05
CA TRP A 241 -6.72 -3.20 8.52
C TRP A 241 -5.65 -2.39 9.27
N ASP A 242 -5.98 -1.21 9.79
CA ASP A 242 -5.08 -0.44 10.65
C ASP A 242 -4.92 -1.13 12.00
N ALA A 243 -6.03 -1.61 12.60
CA ALA A 243 -5.98 -2.41 13.82
C ALA A 243 -5.19 -3.71 13.62
N MET A 244 -5.36 -4.38 12.47
CA MET A 244 -4.55 -5.54 12.11
C MET A 244 -3.06 -5.20 11.99
N ASN A 245 -2.72 -4.06 11.37
CA ASN A 245 -1.32 -3.60 11.28
C ASN A 245 -0.71 -3.47 12.67
N ASP A 246 -1.41 -2.80 13.58
CA ASP A 246 -0.97 -2.56 14.95
C ASP A 246 -0.74 -3.87 15.71
N LEU A 247 -1.73 -4.79 15.65
CA LEU A 247 -1.62 -6.12 16.23
C LEU A 247 -0.42 -6.90 15.67
N PHE A 248 -0.16 -6.81 14.37
CA PHE A 248 0.92 -7.56 13.73
C PHE A 248 2.30 -6.95 13.99
N GLU A 249 2.37 -5.66 14.25
CA GLU A 249 3.60 -5.02 14.75
C GLU A 249 3.93 -5.54 16.17
N GLU A 250 2.93 -5.75 17.03
CA GLU A 250 3.11 -6.35 18.36
C GLU A 250 3.47 -7.85 18.30
N LEU A 251 2.80 -8.61 17.43
CA LEU A 251 3.06 -10.04 17.24
C LEU A 251 4.33 -10.35 16.42
N GLU A 252 5.04 -9.32 15.96
CA GLU A 252 6.20 -9.44 15.05
C GLU A 252 5.87 -10.27 13.79
N VAL A 253 4.65 -10.10 13.26
CA VAL A 253 4.14 -10.78 12.06
C VAL A 253 4.42 -9.95 10.82
N ASP A 254 5.02 -10.57 9.81
CA ASP A 254 5.22 -9.96 8.51
C ASP A 254 3.97 -10.12 7.62
N TRP A 255 3.60 -9.06 6.91
CA TRP A 255 2.49 -9.03 5.96
C TRP A 255 2.57 -10.05 4.83
N LYS A 256 3.76 -10.61 4.56
CA LYS A 256 3.93 -11.69 3.58
C LYS A 256 3.44 -13.06 4.07
N ASP A 257 3.34 -13.23 5.38
CA ASP A 257 2.96 -14.49 6.02
C ASP A 257 1.44 -14.55 6.24
N ILE A 258 0.66 -13.58 5.77
CA ILE A 258 -0.78 -13.53 6.02
C ILE A 258 -1.53 -14.25 4.90
N ILE A 259 -2.35 -15.22 5.26
CA ILE A 259 -3.37 -15.82 4.39
C ILE A 259 -4.73 -15.33 4.88
N VAL A 260 -5.41 -14.52 4.05
CA VAL A 260 -6.79 -14.10 4.34
C VAL A 260 -7.71 -15.29 4.16
N LEU A 261 -8.46 -15.60 5.20
CA LEU A 261 -9.46 -16.65 5.20
C LEU A 261 -10.85 -16.01 5.07
N ASP A 262 -11.76 -16.78 4.49
CA ASP A 262 -13.17 -16.45 4.48
C ASP A 262 -13.72 -16.64 5.90
N HIS A 263 -14.00 -15.54 6.61
CA HIS A 263 -14.39 -15.58 8.00
C HIS A 263 -15.68 -16.37 8.23
N ASP A 264 -16.68 -16.25 7.36
CA ASP A 264 -17.93 -17.01 7.52
C ASP A 264 -17.67 -18.51 7.41
N LYS A 265 -16.79 -18.92 6.49
CA LYS A 265 -16.37 -20.32 6.40
C LYS A 265 -15.53 -20.76 7.60
N VAL A 266 -14.64 -19.91 8.11
CA VAL A 266 -13.84 -20.21 9.29
C VAL A 266 -14.71 -20.31 10.53
N LYS A 267 -15.67 -19.39 10.70
CA LYS A 267 -16.63 -19.39 11.80
C LYS A 267 -17.54 -20.61 11.71
N ASP A 268 -18.14 -20.89 10.56
CA ASP A 268 -18.96 -22.09 10.37
C ASP A 268 -18.16 -23.36 10.64
N TRP A 269 -16.89 -23.39 10.22
CA TRP A 269 -15.97 -24.50 10.46
C TRP A 269 -15.63 -24.66 11.95
N ILE A 270 -15.27 -23.57 12.65
CA ILE A 270 -15.02 -23.52 14.10
C ILE A 270 -16.27 -23.92 14.89
N GLU A 271 -17.44 -23.36 14.56
CA GLU A 271 -18.72 -23.69 15.21
C GLU A 271 -19.15 -25.13 14.94
N SER A 272 -18.72 -25.73 13.82
CA SER A 272 -18.94 -27.14 13.50
C SER A 272 -17.92 -28.11 14.11
N GLY A 273 -16.88 -27.62 14.79
CA GLY A 273 -15.81 -28.45 15.34
C GLY A 273 -14.98 -29.17 14.27
N GLY A 274 -14.86 -28.57 13.09
CA GLY A 274 -14.03 -29.07 11.99
C GLY A 274 -14.62 -30.20 11.13
N GLU A 275 -15.90 -30.54 11.28
CA GLU A 275 -16.55 -31.61 10.50
C GLU A 275 -17.10 -31.13 9.13
N LYS A 276 -16.23 -30.73 8.19
CA LYS A 276 -16.56 -30.71 6.74
C LYS A 276 -15.38 -31.05 5.84
#